data_AF-A0A2Z3H9X2-F1
#
_entry.id   AF-A0A2Z3H9X2-F1
#
_cell.length_a   1.000
_cell.length_b   1.000
_cell.length_c   1.000
_cell.angle_alpha   90.00
_cell.angle_beta   90.00
_cell.angle_gamma   90.00
#
_symmetry.space_group_name_H-M   'P 1'
#
loop_
_entity.id
_entity.type
_entity.pdbx_description
1 polymer ?
#
loop_
_entity_poly.entity_id
_entity_poly.type
_entity_poly.pdbx_seq_one_letter_code
_entity_poly.pdbx_strand_id
1 'polypeptide(L)' 'MKVTYKGKDYYVCCSGCRDEFKENPEKYIKEAEAKAKKP' A
#
# COMPACT_ATOMS: atom_id res chain seq x y z
N MET A 1 -6.06 -3.27 8.37
CA MET A 1 -5.05 -2.42 9.05
C MET A 1 -4.66 -1.29 8.12
N LYS A 2 -4.50 -0.05 8.62
CA LYS A 2 -3.98 1.06 7.81
C LYS A 2 -2.47 1.16 7.91
N VAL A 3 -1.80 1.43 6.80
CA VAL A 3 -0.36 1.64 6.69
C VAL A 3 -0.16 2.98 6.03
N THR A 4 0.39 3.94 6.75
CA THR A 4 0.69 5.25 6.20
C THR A 4 2.09 5.23 5.58
N TYR A 5 2.20 5.55 4.30
CA TYR A 5 3.48 5.61 3.59
C TYR A 5 3.50 6.79 2.62
N LYS A 6 4.57 7.61 2.68
CA LYS A 6 4.71 8.86 1.89
C LYS A 6 3.47 9.78 1.95
N GLY A 7 2.81 9.84 3.11
CA GLY A 7 1.61 10.66 3.32
C GLY A 7 0.32 10.10 2.72
N LYS A 8 0.32 8.83 2.27
CA LYS A 8 -0.86 8.11 1.80
C LYS A 8 -1.20 6.96 2.74
N ASP A 9 -2.48 6.79 3.03
CA ASP A 9 -2.97 5.68 3.84
C ASP A 9 -3.36 4.50 2.95
N TYR A 10 -2.69 3.36 3.15
CA TYR A 10 -2.95 2.10 2.46
C TYR A 10 -3.65 1.13 3.39
N TYR A 11 -4.70 0.47 2.91
CA TYR A 11 -5.45 -0.51 3.69
C TYR A 11 -5.06 -1.92 3.28
N VAL A 12 -4.59 -2.69 4.26
CA VAL A 12 -4.22 -4.10 4.08
C VAL A 12 -5.11 -5.01 4.91
N CYS A 13 -5.39 -6.20 4.39
CA CYS A 13 -6.27 -7.19 5.00
C CYS A 13 -5.68 -7.81 6.28
N CYS A 14 -4.37 -7.97 6.31
CA CYS A 14 -3.71 -8.96 7.15
C CYS A 14 -2.23 -8.58 7.36
N SER A 15 -1.61 -9.10 8.42
CA SER A 15 -0.21 -8.81 8.75
C SER A 15 0.74 -9.21 7.62
N GLY A 16 0.51 -10.35 6.96
CA GLY A 16 1.32 -10.77 5.80
C GLY A 16 1.35 -9.73 4.67
N CYS A 17 0.21 -9.13 4.33
CA CYS A 17 0.19 -8.03 3.35
C CYS A 17 0.93 -6.78 3.84
N ARG A 18 0.98 -6.52 5.15
CA ARG A 18 1.76 -5.41 5.72
C ARG A 18 3.26 -5.68 5.63
N ASP A 19 3.70 -6.91 5.93
CA ASP A 19 5.11 -7.28 5.87
C ASP A 19 5.61 -7.30 4.43
N GLU A 20 4.82 -7.82 3.50
CA GLU A 20 5.15 -7.79 2.06
C GLU A 20 5.17 -6.36 1.51
N PHE A 21 4.25 -5.51 1.97
CA PHE A 21 4.28 -4.07 1.70
C PHE A 21 5.54 -3.40 2.29
N LYS A 22 6.05 -3.85 3.43
CA LYS A 22 7.29 -3.31 4.02
C LYS A 22 8.55 -3.78 3.30
N GLU A 23 8.56 -5.01 2.80
CA GLU A 23 9.68 -5.51 1.99
C GLU A 23 9.74 -4.82 0.62
N ASN A 24 8.60 -4.64 -0.04
CA ASN A 24 8.55 -4.08 -1.39
C ASN A 24 7.52 -2.94 -1.55
N PRO A 25 7.62 -1.86 -0.75
CA PRO A 25 6.60 -0.80 -0.73
C PRO A 25 6.42 -0.15 -2.09
N GLU A 26 7.50 0.04 -2.86
CA GLU A 26 7.45 0.70 -4.16
C GLU A 26 6.58 -0.02 -5.19
N LYS A 27 6.56 -1.36 -5.16
CA LYS A 27 5.73 -2.17 -6.06
C LYS A 27 4.24 -1.99 -5.73
N TYR A 28 3.89 -2.14 -4.45
CA TYR A 28 2.51 -1.98 -3.99
C TYR A 28 2.02 -0.54 -4.12
N ILE A 29 2.90 0.44 -3.92
CA ILE A 29 2.57 1.86 -4.07
C ILE A 29 2.31 2.19 -5.53
N LYS A 30 3.13 1.72 -6.48
CA LYS A 30 2.83 1.91 -7.91
C LYS A 30 1.46 1.36 -8.30
N GLU A 31 1.13 0.15 -7.85
CA GLU A 31 -0.19 -0.46 -8.11
C GLU A 31 -1.33 0.31 -7.43
N ALA A 32 -1.15 0.69 -6.16
CA ALA A 32 -2.16 1.39 -5.40
C ALA A 32 -2.34 2.85 -5.88
N GLU A 33 -1.29 3.53 -6.32
CA GLU A 33 -1.37 4.83 -6.98
C GLU A 33 -2.05 4.75 -8.35
N ALA A 34 -1.78 3.69 -9.12
CA ALA A 34 -2.47 3.43 -10.38
C ALA A 34 -3.98 3.21 -10.16
N LYS A 35 -4.38 2.51 -9.09
CA LYS A 35 -5.79 2.32 -8.73
C LYS A 35 -6.44 3.56 -8.10
N ALA A 36 -5.72 4.32 -7.29
CA ALA A 36 -6.24 5.52 -6.61
C ALA A 36 -6.44 6.71 -7.56
N LYS A 37 -5.80 6.71 -8.74
CA LYS A 37 -5.97 7.76 -9.76
C LYS A 37 -7.17 7.52 -10.69
N LYS A 38 -7.94 6.45 -10.49
CA LYS A 38 -9.19 6.25 -11.22
C LYS A 38 -10.33 6.92 -10.43
N PRO A 39 -10.98 7.97 -10.98
CA PRO A 39 -12.08 8.69 -10.32
C PRO A 39 -13.30 7.79 -10.10
#